data_AF-A0A4Y8CKI5-F1
#
_entry.id   AF-A0A4Y8CKI5-F1
#
_cell.length_a   1.000
_cell.length_b   1.000
_cell.length_c   1.000
_cell.angle_alpha   90.00
_cell.angle_beta   90.00
_cell.angle_gamma   90.00
#
_symmetry.space_group_name_H-M   'P 1'
#
loop_
_entity.id
_entity.type
_entity.pdbx_description
1 polymer ?
#
loop_
_entity_poly.entity_id
_entity_poly.type
_entity_poly.pdbx_seq_one_letter_code
_entity_poly.pdbx_strand_id
1 'polypeptide(L)'
;MKIYLLNETPFEGVENLILNEIIFYDFSVDLSLYDALICTSKNALKALQNAKITLNFKLNLYAVGQSTAQYAKNLGFKKIKIPSKAYGK
;
A
#
# COMPACT_ATOMS: atom_id res chain seq x y z
N MET A 1 26.13 23.77 -6.14
CA MET A 1 26.05 22.36 -6.55
C MET A 1 24.57 21.97 -6.49
N LYS A 2 24.01 21.38 -7.55
CA LYS A 2 22.60 20.97 -7.57
C LYS A 2 22.45 19.60 -6.94
N ILE A 3 21.47 19.43 -6.06
CA ILE A 3 21.05 18.13 -5.53
C ILE A 3 19.78 17.73 -6.29
N TYR A 4 19.70 16.48 -6.72
CA TYR A 4 18.54 15.94 -7.40
C TYR A 4 17.90 14.82 -6.58
N LEU A 5 16.56 14.80 -6.51
CA LEU A 5 15.78 13.76 -5.85
C LEU A 5 14.96 12.98 -6.87
N LEU A 6 15.25 11.69 -7.01
CA LEU A 6 14.51 10.79 -7.91
C LEU A 6 13.25 10.24 -7.21
N ASN A 7 12.25 11.10 -7.00
CA ASN A 7 11.02 10.75 -6.29
C ASN A 7 9.85 11.66 -6.71
N GLU A 8 8.62 11.14 -6.62
CA GLU A 8 7.38 11.90 -6.80
C GLU A 8 7.12 12.92 -5.67
N THR A 9 7.66 12.68 -4.47
CA THR A 9 7.44 13.55 -3.31
C THR A 9 8.40 14.74 -3.37
N PRO A 10 7.90 15.98 -3.52
CA PRO A 10 8.75 17.17 -3.62
C PRO A 10 9.51 17.42 -2.31
N PHE A 11 10.75 17.91 -2.42
CA PHE A 11 11.57 18.32 -1.29
C PHE A 11 12.16 19.71 -1.52
N GLU A 12 12.03 20.60 -0.55
CA GLU A 12 12.47 22.00 -0.67
C GLU A 12 13.99 22.10 -0.85
N GLY A 13 14.43 22.93 -1.79
CA GLY A 13 15.85 23.14 -2.08
C GLY A 13 16.52 22.02 -2.90
N VAL A 14 15.76 21.04 -3.38
CA VAL A 14 16.23 19.93 -4.20
C VAL A 14 15.45 19.87 -5.52
N GLU A 15 16.14 19.57 -6.62
CA GLU A 15 15.49 19.41 -7.93
C GLU A 15 14.90 17.99 -8.03
N ASN A 16 13.58 17.87 -7.92
CA ASN A 16 12.89 16.59 -8.04
C ASN A 16 12.77 16.15 -9.50
N LEU A 17 13.21 14.93 -9.81
CA LEU A 17 13.02 14.27 -11.10
C LEU A 17 12.12 13.05 -10.91
N ILE A 18 10.93 13.09 -11.49
CA ILE A 18 9.97 11.99 -11.44
C ILE A 18 10.23 11.07 -12.63
N LEU A 19 10.76 9.89 -12.37
CA LEU A 19 11.17 8.93 -13.42
C LEU A 19 10.19 7.78 -13.62
N ASN A 20 9.23 7.60 -12.71
CA ASN A 20 8.29 6.49 -12.72
C ASN A 20 6.90 6.96 -12.29
N GLU A 21 5.89 6.22 -12.71
CA GLU A 21 4.50 6.38 -12.27
C GLU A 21 3.90 5.04 -11.83
N ILE A 22 2.77 5.11 -11.14
CA ILE A 22 2.00 3.93 -10.74
C ILE A 22 0.72 3.89 -11.57
N ILE A 23 0.57 2.83 -12.36
CA ILE A 23 -0.64 2.56 -13.13
C ILE A 23 -1.50 1.55 -12.35
N PHE A 24 -2.75 1.92 -12.07
CA PHE A 24 -3.73 1.01 -11.51
C PHE A 24 -4.59 0.43 -12.62
N TYR A 25 -4.68 -0.90 -12.65
CA TYR A 25 -5.53 -1.63 -13.60
C TYR A 25 -6.91 -1.87 -13.02
N ASP A 26 -7.90 -2.02 -13.89
CA ASP A 26 -9.20 -2.56 -13.53
C ASP A 26 -9.10 -4.08 -13.37
N PHE A 27 -9.71 -4.60 -12.31
CA PHE A 27 -9.81 -6.03 -12.05
C PHE A 27 -11.02 -6.29 -11.15
N SER A 28 -11.38 -7.57 -11.01
CA SER A 28 -12.45 -8.00 -10.10
C SER A 28 -11.94 -9.09 -9.17
N VAL A 29 -12.28 -8.98 -7.90
CA VAL A 29 -12.01 -10.00 -6.87
C VAL A 29 -13.06 -9.89 -5.77
N ASP A 30 -13.59 -11.03 -5.34
CA ASP A 30 -14.47 -11.10 -4.18
C ASP A 30 -13.65 -11.40 -2.91
N LEU A 31 -13.45 -10.38 -2.08
CA LEU A 31 -12.71 -10.48 -0.82
C LEU A 31 -13.47 -11.25 0.27
N SER A 32 -14.72 -11.64 0.05
CA SER A 32 -15.47 -12.50 0.98
C SER A 32 -15.04 -13.96 0.93
N LEU A 33 -14.40 -14.39 -0.17
CA LEU A 33 -13.96 -15.76 -0.42
C LEU A 33 -12.65 -16.14 0.28
N TYR A 34 -12.02 -15.19 0.98
CA TYR A 34 -10.70 -15.36 1.57
C TYR A 34 -10.73 -15.10 3.08
N ASP A 35 -9.80 -15.72 3.81
CA ASP A 35 -9.65 -15.52 5.26
C ASP A 35 -8.66 -14.38 5.60
N ALA A 36 -7.78 -14.05 4.65
CA ALA A 36 -6.71 -13.10 4.86
C ALA A 36 -6.35 -12.31 3.59
N LEU A 37 -5.80 -11.12 3.80
CA LEU A 37 -5.23 -10.25 2.77
C LEU A 37 -3.80 -9.90 3.15
N ILE A 38 -2.84 -10.12 2.25
CA ILE A 38 -1.43 -9.75 2.47
C ILE A 38 -1.08 -8.58 1.55
N CYS A 39 -0.64 -7.47 2.13
CA CYS A 39 -0.29 -6.25 1.42
C CYS A 39 1.20 -5.92 1.61
N THR A 40 1.97 -5.99 0.54
CA THR A 40 3.40 -5.63 0.54
C THR A 40 3.63 -4.13 0.35
N SER A 41 2.65 -3.39 -0.19
CA SER A 41 2.71 -1.95 -0.43
C SER A 41 1.34 -1.28 -0.21
N LYS A 42 1.35 -0.01 0.22
CA LYS A 42 0.13 0.82 0.31
C LYS A 42 -0.57 0.95 -1.05
N ASN A 43 0.18 0.83 -2.16
CA ASN A 43 -0.38 0.93 -3.50
C ASN A 43 -1.25 -0.28 -3.87
N ALA A 44 -1.09 -1.45 -3.24
CA ALA A 44 -2.02 -2.56 -3.42
C ALA A 44 -3.42 -2.23 -2.88
N LEU A 45 -3.50 -1.55 -1.75
CA LEU A 45 -4.78 -1.08 -1.18
C LEU A 45 -5.40 0.02 -2.04
N LYS A 46 -4.58 0.94 -2.58
CA LYS A 46 -5.04 1.92 -3.56
C LYS A 46 -5.60 1.25 -4.82
N ALA A 47 -4.96 0.17 -5.30
CA ALA A 47 -5.42 -0.58 -6.47
C ALA A 47 -6.81 -1.19 -6.22
N LEU A 48 -7.08 -1.75 -5.03
CA LEU A 48 -8.42 -2.23 -4.65
C LEU A 48 -9.47 -1.11 -4.68
N GLN A 49 -9.13 0.08 -4.16
CA GLN A 49 -10.03 1.23 -4.21
C GLN A 49 -10.28 1.71 -5.64
N ASN A 50 -9.23 1.76 -6.47
CA ASN A 50 -9.31 2.17 -7.88
C ASN A 50 -10.23 1.23 -8.67
N ALA A 51 -10.04 -0.08 -8.50
CA ALA A 51 -10.88 -1.12 -9.09
C ALA A 51 -12.26 -1.26 -8.43
N LYS A 52 -12.61 -0.38 -7.47
CA LYS A 52 -13.90 -0.35 -6.75
C LYS A 52 -14.26 -1.68 -6.08
N ILE A 53 -13.25 -2.39 -5.60
CA ILE A 53 -13.44 -3.65 -4.87
C ILE A 53 -14.07 -3.36 -3.51
N THR A 54 -15.14 -4.07 -3.18
CA THR A 54 -15.77 -3.99 -1.86
C THR A 54 -14.81 -4.54 -0.80
N LEU A 55 -14.40 -3.69 0.13
CA LEU A 55 -13.49 -4.08 1.21
C LEU A 55 -14.22 -4.92 2.26
N ASN A 56 -13.56 -5.99 2.72
CA ASN A 56 -14.02 -6.81 3.83
C ASN A 56 -13.19 -6.54 5.10
N PHE A 57 -13.71 -5.69 5.98
CA PHE A 57 -13.00 -5.30 7.21
C PHE A 57 -12.90 -6.41 8.28
N LYS A 58 -13.52 -7.58 8.05
CA LYS A 58 -13.40 -8.75 8.93
C LYS A 58 -12.13 -9.57 8.65
N LEU A 59 -11.50 -9.38 7.48
CA LEU A 59 -10.28 -10.07 7.06
C LEU A 59 -9.12 -9.84 8.01
N ASN A 60 -8.27 -10.85 8.14
CA ASN A 60 -6.94 -10.68 8.72
C ASN A 60 -6.03 -10.02 7.68
N LEU A 61 -5.63 -8.77 7.92
CA LEU A 61 -4.74 -8.04 7.02
C LEU A 61 -3.31 -8.11 7.54
N TYR A 62 -2.40 -8.63 6.71
CA TYR A 62 -0.97 -8.66 6.98
C TYR A 62 -0.28 -7.61 6.12
N ALA A 63 0.27 -6.58 6.75
CA ALA A 63 1.01 -5.52 6.08
C ALA A 63 2.50 -5.71 6.31
N VAL A 64 3.29 -5.76 5.24
CA VAL A 64 4.75 -5.92 5.38
C VAL A 64 5.41 -4.67 5.98
N GLY A 65 4.95 -3.48 5.59
CA GLY A 65 5.48 -2.20 6.05
C GLY A 65 4.52 -1.42 6.95
N GLN A 66 5.08 -0.64 7.88
CA GLN A 66 4.31 0.22 8.79
C GLN A 66 3.42 1.22 8.06
N SER A 67 3.91 1.81 6.97
CA SER A 67 3.14 2.76 6.15
C SER A 67 1.92 2.10 5.50
N THR A 68 2.05 0.87 5.00
CA THR A 68 0.93 0.07 4.48
C THR A 68 -0.08 -0.25 5.58
N ALA A 69 0.40 -0.63 6.77
CA ALA A 69 -0.45 -0.94 7.92
C ALA A 69 -1.26 0.28 8.37
N GLN A 70 -0.62 1.45 8.45
CA GLN A 70 -1.29 2.69 8.79
C GLN A 70 -2.33 3.07 7.75
N TYR A 71 -2.02 2.90 6.46
CA TYR A 71 -2.96 3.13 5.38
C TYR A 71 -4.18 2.20 5.48
N ALA A 72 -3.97 0.91 5.72
CA ALA A 72 -5.04 -0.06 5.95
C ALA A 72 -5.93 0.33 7.14
N LYS A 73 -5.32 0.79 8.24
CA LYS A 73 -6.05 1.25 9.43
C LYS A 73 -6.95 2.44 9.09
N ASN A 74 -6.43 3.40 8.33
CA ASN A 74 -7.20 4.57 7.89
C ASN A 74 -8.37 4.20 6.96
N LEU A 75 -8.27 3.09 6.22
CA LEU A 75 -9.37 2.55 5.40
C LEU A 75 -10.45 1.83 6.22
N GLY A 76 -10.21 1.51 7.49
CA GLY A 76 -11.18 0.84 8.37
C GLY A 76 -10.87 -0.63 8.69
N PHE A 77 -9.74 -1.18 8.23
CA PHE A 77 -9.31 -2.52 8.64
C PHE A 77 -8.98 -2.54 10.14
N LYS A 78 -9.48 -3.57 10.85
CA LYS A 78 -9.31 -3.69 12.30
C LYS A 78 -8.25 -4.72 12.70
N LYS A 79 -8.16 -5.83 11.97
CA LYS A 79 -7.25 -6.95 12.26
C LYS A 79 -5.98 -6.84 11.44
N ILE A 80 -5.11 -5.89 11.79
CA ILE A 80 -3.87 -5.60 11.05
C ILE A 80 -2.68 -6.20 11.80
N LYS A 81 -1.84 -6.97 11.11
CA LYS A 81 -0.59 -7.54 11.62
C LYS A 81 0.58 -7.06 10.78
N ILE A 82 1.70 -6.80 11.45
CA ILE A 82 2.96 -6.36 10.85
C ILE A 82 4.04 -7.33 11.33
N PRO A 83 4.93 -7.82 10.46
CA PRO A 83 6.02 -8.68 10.90
C PRO A 83 6.99 -7.89 11.79
N SER A 84 7.52 -8.53 12.83
CA SER A 84 8.51 -7.91 13.73
C SER A 84 9.89 -7.76 13.07
N LYS A 85 10.13 -8.47 11.97
CA LYS A 85 11.36 -8.44 11.18
C LYS A 85 11.02 -8.40 9.70
N ALA A 86 11.79 -7.65 8.92
CA ALA A 86 11.61 -7.53 7.48
C ALA A 86 12.28 -8.65 6.67
N TYR A 87 12.89 -9.63 7.33
CA TYR A 87 13.60 -10.76 6.73
C TYR A 87 13.11 -12.08 7.35
N GLY A 88 13.14 -13.16 6.56
CA GLY A 88 12.88 -14.51 7.05
C GLY A 88 14.06 -15.01 7.90
N LYS A 89 13.77 -15.63 9.05
CA LYS A 89 14.70 -16.45 9.82
C LYS A 89 14.06 -17.79 10.09
#